data_AF-A0A0K1Q8P3-F1
#
_entry.id   AF-A0A0K1Q8P3-F1
#
_cell.length_a   1.000
_cell.length_b   1.000
_cell.length_c   1.000
_cell.angle_alpha   90.00
_cell.angle_beta   90.00
_cell.angle_gamma   90.00
#
_symmetry.space_group_name_H-M   'P 1'
#
loop_
_entity.id
_entity.type
_entity.pdbx_description
1 polymer ?
#
loop_
_entity_poly.entity_id
_entity_poly.type
_entity_poly.pdbx_seq_one_letter_code
_entity_poly.pdbx_strand_id
1 'polypeptide(L)'
;MIRKLLTLVAFGGAVALVACSDDAGEKYPDTDSFCTAKAKEECAGIAASCATSEDACTAARKPACLQDAGKATGAARNYKAAVAENCLGKTHDLYSAKVPDPTKEDDQQDACERVFAGNKTASQACQSTYECEGSLICDKGFCAEKVLREIDKPCTDAGAICVDNAYCADRGGGQKFCSPKKSKGDICTPDVPCKDDLRCTGTCVDKVGPGGDCTVDADCGTLAPYCEQSTKHCQQKYQAGTTACKAFGGP
;
A
#
# COMPACT_ATOMS: atom_id res chain seq x y z
N MET A 1 -70.07 43.70 -20.96
CA MET A 1 -69.67 44.29 -19.66
C MET A 1 -68.18 43.95 -19.46
N ILE A 2 -67.25 44.73 -20.02
CA ILE A 2 -66.52 45.86 -19.41
C ILE A 2 -65.69 45.48 -18.16
N ARG A 3 -64.35 45.60 -18.33
CA ARG A 3 -63.25 45.89 -17.36
C ARG A 3 -62.84 44.74 -16.41
N LYS A 4 -61.57 44.45 -16.11
CA LYS A 4 -60.26 45.15 -16.16
C LYS A 4 -59.16 44.05 -16.15
N LEU A 5 -58.23 43.99 -17.11
CA LEU A 5 -56.81 44.38 -16.98
C LEU A 5 -56.23 44.32 -15.55
N LEU A 6 -55.35 43.35 -15.30
CA LEU A 6 -54.13 43.55 -14.52
C LEU A 6 -53.03 42.59 -14.97
N THR A 7 -52.05 43.22 -15.58
CA THR A 7 -50.76 42.76 -16.10
C THR A 7 -49.85 42.31 -14.97
N LEU A 8 -49.18 41.16 -15.12
CA LEU A 8 -47.96 40.83 -14.38
C LEU A 8 -46.98 40.17 -15.36
N VAL A 9 -46.08 41.01 -15.86
CA VAL A 9 -44.89 40.61 -16.62
C VAL A 9 -43.92 40.00 -15.62
N ALA A 10 -43.79 38.69 -15.61
CA ALA A 10 -42.67 38.01 -14.96
C ALA A 10 -41.62 37.70 -16.04
N PHE A 11 -40.55 38.50 -16.07
CA PHE A 11 -39.30 38.20 -16.75
C PHE A 11 -38.70 36.94 -16.11
N GLY A 12 -39.10 35.76 -16.58
CA GLY A 12 -38.45 34.49 -16.27
C GLY A 12 -37.31 34.27 -17.25
N GLY A 13 -36.14 34.81 -16.92
CA GLY A 13 -34.91 34.54 -17.66
C GLY A 13 -34.64 33.04 -17.70
N ALA A 14 -34.63 32.48 -18.90
CA ALA A 14 -34.10 31.14 -19.14
C ALA A 14 -32.61 31.17 -18.83
N VAL A 15 -32.24 30.77 -17.62
CA VAL A 15 -30.87 30.39 -17.28
C VAL A 15 -30.61 29.09 -18.02
N ALA A 16 -30.04 29.21 -19.22
CA ALA A 16 -29.37 28.09 -19.85
C ALA A 16 -28.26 27.65 -18.90
N LEU A 17 -28.51 26.57 -18.15
CA LEU A 17 -27.48 25.80 -17.50
C LEU A 17 -26.57 25.28 -18.62
N VAL A 18 -25.55 26.05 -18.96
CA VAL A 18 -24.37 25.53 -19.63
C VAL A 18 -23.78 24.54 -18.63
N ALA A 19 -24.17 23.28 -18.75
CA ALA A 19 -23.42 22.19 -18.17
C ALA A 19 -22.03 22.29 -18.77
N CYS A 20 -21.08 22.86 -18.03
CA CYS A 20 -19.68 22.62 -18.27
C CYS A 20 -19.49 21.12 -18.10
N SER A 21 -19.52 20.39 -19.23
CA SER A 21 -18.89 19.09 -19.30
C SER A 21 -17.43 19.38 -19.02
N ASP A 22 -17.00 19.15 -17.77
CA ASP A 22 -15.58 19.04 -17.46
C ASP A 22 -15.08 17.75 -18.12
N ASP A 23 -14.97 17.77 -19.45
CA ASP A 23 -14.14 16.87 -20.26
C ASP A 23 -12.66 17.23 -20.05
N ALA A 24 -12.27 17.49 -18.79
CA ALA A 24 -10.88 17.46 -18.42
C ALA A 24 -10.49 15.98 -18.46
N GLY A 25 -9.79 15.57 -19.52
CA GLY A 25 -9.28 14.22 -19.66
C GLY A 25 -8.56 13.73 -18.39
N GLU A 26 -8.45 12.41 -18.24
CA GLU A 26 -7.80 11.81 -17.07
C GLU A 26 -6.46 12.49 -16.77
N LYS A 27 -6.29 12.98 -15.52
CA LYS A 27 -5.13 13.79 -15.10
C LYS A 27 -3.79 13.09 -15.32
N TYR A 28 -3.79 11.76 -15.20
CA TYR A 28 -2.67 10.88 -15.47
C TYR A 28 -3.16 9.82 -16.47
N PRO A 29 -3.15 10.12 -17.77
CA PRO A 29 -3.76 9.24 -18.78
C PRO A 29 -2.91 8.00 -19.09
N ASP A 30 -1.64 7.98 -18.65
CA ASP A 30 -0.71 6.91 -18.95
C ASP A 30 0.30 6.64 -17.83
N THR A 31 1.00 5.52 -17.96
CA THR A 31 2.06 5.08 -17.05
C THR A 31 3.18 6.11 -16.90
N ASP A 32 3.55 6.85 -17.96
CA ASP A 32 4.69 7.77 -17.93
C ASP A 32 4.38 9.02 -17.10
N SER A 33 3.21 9.63 -17.35
CA SER A 33 2.70 10.77 -16.60
C SER A 33 2.47 10.41 -15.12
N PHE A 34 1.92 9.23 -14.84
CA PHE A 34 1.80 8.71 -13.48
C PHE A 34 3.16 8.51 -12.80
N CYS A 35 4.10 7.80 -13.42
CA CYS A 35 5.41 7.54 -12.82
C CYS A 35 6.22 8.83 -12.63
N THR A 36 6.06 9.81 -13.53
CA THR A 36 6.63 11.14 -13.36
C THR A 36 6.05 11.86 -12.14
N ALA A 37 4.73 11.83 -11.96
CA ALA A 37 4.06 12.44 -10.82
C ALA A 37 4.45 11.74 -9.50
N LYS A 38 4.45 10.40 -9.48
CA LYS A 38 4.82 9.61 -8.31
C LYS A 38 6.25 9.92 -7.87
N ALA A 39 7.20 9.94 -8.80
CA ALA A 39 8.58 10.28 -8.51
C ALA A 39 8.71 11.69 -7.89
N LYS A 40 7.94 12.68 -8.36
CA LYS A 40 7.93 14.03 -7.75
C LYS A 40 7.40 14.01 -6.32
N GLU A 41 6.30 13.32 -6.05
CA GLU A 41 5.75 13.21 -4.68
C GLU A 41 6.73 12.51 -3.72
N GLU A 42 7.36 11.43 -4.17
CA GLU A 42 8.39 10.73 -3.39
C GLU A 42 9.57 11.68 -3.07
N CYS A 43 10.07 12.39 -4.09
CA CYS A 43 11.28 13.20 -3.99
C CYS A 43 11.11 14.50 -3.23
N ALA A 44 9.92 15.13 -3.28
CA ALA A 44 9.60 16.32 -2.51
C ALA A 44 9.74 16.10 -0.99
N GLY A 45 9.48 14.89 -0.50
CA GLY A 45 9.61 14.56 0.92
C GLY A 45 10.99 14.06 1.33
N ILE A 46 11.75 13.43 0.42
CA ILE A 46 12.92 12.62 0.80
C ILE A 46 14.28 13.10 0.28
N ALA A 47 14.32 13.94 -0.76
CA ALA A 47 15.59 14.32 -1.39
C ALA A 47 16.59 14.91 -0.38
N ALA A 48 16.13 15.79 0.51
CA ALA A 48 16.97 16.38 1.55
C ALA A 48 17.51 15.34 2.55
N SER A 49 16.67 14.42 3.02
CA SER A 49 17.07 13.35 3.96
C SER A 49 18.10 12.39 3.36
N CYS A 50 18.02 12.21 2.05
CA CYS A 50 18.95 11.39 1.28
C CYS A 50 20.15 12.16 0.71
N ALA A 51 20.34 13.43 1.11
CA ALA A 51 21.44 14.28 0.65
C ALA A 51 21.56 14.35 -0.89
N THR A 52 20.42 14.44 -1.58
CA THR A 52 20.33 14.55 -3.04
C THR A 52 19.43 15.73 -3.45
N SER A 53 19.38 16.07 -4.74
CA SER A 53 18.44 17.06 -5.27
C SER A 53 17.13 16.40 -5.69
N GLU A 54 16.02 17.17 -5.68
CA GLU A 54 14.73 16.66 -6.17
C GLU A 54 14.81 16.19 -7.64
N ASP A 55 15.59 16.87 -8.47
CA ASP A 55 15.80 16.50 -9.87
C ASP A 55 16.55 15.17 -10.00
N ALA A 56 17.66 15.00 -9.27
CA ALA A 56 18.43 13.76 -9.29
C ALA A 56 17.62 12.58 -8.74
N CYS A 57 16.85 12.85 -7.67
CA CYS A 57 15.92 11.90 -7.11
C CYS A 57 14.83 11.50 -8.12
N THR A 58 14.18 12.47 -8.77
CA THR A 58 13.11 12.19 -9.74
C THR A 58 13.66 11.41 -10.93
N ALA A 59 14.87 11.73 -11.39
CA ALA A 59 15.57 11.01 -12.45
C ALA A 59 15.89 9.55 -12.07
N ALA A 60 16.15 9.27 -10.80
CA ALA A 60 16.35 7.90 -10.29
C ALA A 60 15.03 7.14 -10.10
N ARG A 61 13.99 7.80 -9.60
CA ARG A 61 12.71 7.17 -9.21
C ARG A 61 11.76 6.92 -10.35
N LYS A 62 11.72 7.77 -11.38
CA LYS A 62 10.87 7.56 -12.56
C LYS A 62 11.16 6.21 -13.26
N PRO A 63 12.43 5.86 -13.60
CA PRO A 63 12.73 4.57 -14.21
C PRO A 63 12.38 3.36 -13.34
N ALA A 64 12.53 3.47 -12.01
CA ALA A 64 12.14 2.42 -11.08
C ALA A 64 10.62 2.16 -11.15
N CYS A 65 9.81 3.22 -11.13
CA CYS A 65 8.37 3.11 -11.31
C CYS A 65 7.99 2.50 -12.67
N LEU A 66 8.65 2.91 -13.76
CA LEU A 66 8.41 2.35 -15.09
C LEU A 66 8.79 0.86 -15.17
N GLN A 67 9.86 0.44 -14.48
CA GLN A 67 10.26 -0.96 -14.40
C GLN A 67 9.21 -1.79 -13.65
N ASP A 68 8.69 -1.28 -12.53
CA ASP A 68 7.65 -1.97 -11.76
C ASP A 68 6.33 -2.04 -12.54
N ALA A 69 5.97 -0.95 -13.25
CA ALA A 69 4.87 -0.96 -14.20
C ALA A 69 5.05 -2.04 -15.28
N GLY A 70 6.26 -2.18 -15.83
CA GLY A 70 6.60 -3.23 -16.80
C GLY A 70 6.42 -4.64 -16.23
N LYS A 71 6.85 -4.90 -14.99
CA LYS A 71 6.62 -6.17 -14.29
C LYS A 71 5.13 -6.44 -14.09
N ALA A 72 4.37 -5.43 -13.65
CA ALA A 72 2.93 -5.51 -13.46
C ALA A 72 2.21 -5.87 -14.77
N THR A 73 2.53 -5.17 -15.86
CA THR A 73 1.95 -5.47 -17.18
C THR A 73 2.38 -6.83 -17.72
N GLY A 74 3.61 -7.27 -17.44
CA GLY A 74 4.08 -8.62 -17.76
C GLY A 74 3.32 -9.72 -17.01
N ALA A 75 2.76 -9.39 -15.84
CA ALA A 75 1.87 -10.25 -15.06
C ALA A 75 0.38 -10.09 -15.44
N ALA A 76 0.08 -9.59 -16.64
CA ALA A 76 -1.27 -9.36 -17.18
C ALA A 76 -2.13 -8.36 -16.37
N ARG A 77 -1.49 -7.47 -15.59
CA ARG A 77 -2.16 -6.34 -14.94
C ARG A 77 -2.20 -5.13 -15.87
N ASN A 78 -3.14 -4.23 -15.69
CA ASN A 78 -3.32 -3.07 -16.58
C ASN A 78 -3.32 -1.76 -15.80
N TYR A 79 -2.76 -0.72 -16.40
CA TYR A 79 -2.83 0.63 -15.85
C TYR A 79 -4.28 1.11 -15.71
N LYS A 80 -4.59 1.73 -14.58
CA LYS A 80 -5.91 2.27 -14.21
C LYS A 80 -5.76 3.73 -13.77
N ALA A 81 -5.93 4.65 -14.70
CA ALA A 81 -5.84 6.09 -14.44
C ALA A 81 -6.77 6.56 -13.32
N ALA A 82 -8.00 6.01 -13.26
CA ALA A 82 -9.01 6.36 -12.25
C ALA A 82 -8.57 6.21 -10.78
N VAL A 83 -7.54 5.41 -10.49
CA VAL A 83 -7.01 5.21 -9.13
C VAL A 83 -5.60 5.78 -8.94
N ALA A 84 -5.02 6.39 -9.98
CA ALA A 84 -3.68 6.98 -9.92
C ALA A 84 -3.57 8.08 -8.86
N GLU A 85 -4.59 8.94 -8.74
CA GLU A 85 -4.64 10.00 -7.74
C GLU A 85 -4.61 9.47 -6.30
N ASN A 86 -5.27 8.36 -6.02
CA ASN A 86 -5.24 7.74 -4.69
C ASN A 86 -3.82 7.29 -4.32
N CYS A 87 -3.11 6.62 -5.23
CA CYS A 87 -1.71 6.26 -5.01
C CYS A 87 -0.82 7.48 -4.79
N LEU A 88 -0.99 8.54 -5.58
CA LEU A 88 -0.20 9.75 -5.44
C LEU A 88 -0.47 10.46 -4.11
N GLY A 89 -1.73 10.51 -3.67
CA GLY A 89 -2.11 11.01 -2.35
C GLY A 89 -1.46 10.23 -1.21
N LYS A 90 -1.53 8.90 -1.25
CA LYS A 90 -0.84 8.04 -0.25
C LYS A 90 0.68 8.17 -0.29
N THR A 91 1.25 8.37 -1.48
CA THR A 91 2.68 8.66 -1.65
C THR A 91 3.05 9.97 -0.98
N HIS A 92 2.28 11.04 -1.23
CA HIS A 92 2.46 12.32 -0.57
C HIS A 92 2.38 12.18 0.97
N ASP A 93 1.35 11.51 1.49
CA ASP A 93 1.12 11.33 2.93
C ASP A 93 2.24 10.55 3.63
N LEU A 94 2.83 9.57 2.94
CA LEU A 94 3.96 8.78 3.44
C LEU A 94 5.23 9.63 3.52
N TYR A 95 5.61 10.28 2.42
CA TYR A 95 6.90 10.98 2.33
C TYR A 95 6.89 12.35 3.01
N SER A 96 5.73 12.99 3.16
CA SER A 96 5.60 14.24 3.91
C SER A 96 5.67 14.06 5.43
N ALA A 97 5.37 12.85 5.94
CA ALA A 97 5.35 12.57 7.38
C ALA A 97 6.74 12.63 8.04
N LYS A 98 7.82 12.53 7.26
CA LYS A 98 9.25 12.54 7.71
C LYS A 98 9.62 11.49 8.76
N VAL A 99 8.66 10.71 9.23
CA VAL A 99 8.80 9.60 10.18
C VAL A 99 8.33 8.34 9.46
N PRO A 100 9.13 7.26 9.42
CA PRO A 100 8.70 5.97 8.90
C PRO A 100 7.48 5.47 9.66
N ASP A 101 6.39 5.27 8.95
CA ASP A 101 5.15 4.70 9.46
C ASP A 101 4.84 3.46 8.61
N PRO A 102 5.09 2.25 9.14
CA PRO A 102 4.85 1.01 8.41
C PRO A 102 3.43 0.88 7.87
N THR A 103 2.43 1.42 8.59
CA THR A 103 1.04 1.38 8.16
C THR A 103 0.83 2.24 6.91
N LYS A 104 1.45 3.42 6.85
CA LYS A 104 1.39 4.29 5.67
C LYS A 104 2.17 3.71 4.50
N GLU A 105 3.26 2.99 4.76
CA GLU A 105 4.00 2.27 3.73
C GLU A 105 3.12 1.19 3.09
N ASP A 106 2.46 0.37 3.91
CA ASP A 106 1.54 -0.67 3.42
C ASP A 106 0.36 -0.07 2.64
N ASP A 107 -0.26 1.01 3.16
CA ASP A 107 -1.34 1.74 2.50
C ASP A 107 -0.92 2.31 1.14
N GLN A 108 0.27 2.92 1.08
CA GLN A 108 0.82 3.48 -0.15
C GLN A 108 1.15 2.39 -1.15
N GLN A 109 1.73 1.29 -0.70
CA GLN A 109 2.06 0.17 -1.55
C GLN A 109 0.81 -0.46 -2.14
N ASP A 110 -0.23 -0.76 -1.33
CA ASP A 110 -1.49 -1.31 -1.82
C ASP A 110 -2.15 -0.37 -2.83
N ALA A 111 -2.25 0.92 -2.51
CA ALA A 111 -2.84 1.91 -3.42
C ALA A 111 -2.09 2.01 -4.75
N CYS A 112 -0.76 2.01 -4.73
CA CYS A 112 0.07 2.12 -5.92
C CYS A 112 0.15 0.83 -6.74
N GLU A 113 0.09 -0.33 -6.11
CA GLU A 113 -0.01 -1.61 -6.82
C GLU A 113 -1.34 -1.73 -7.56
N ARG A 114 -2.44 -1.23 -6.96
CA ARG A 114 -3.78 -1.17 -7.58
C ARG A 114 -3.88 -0.22 -8.78
N VAL A 115 -2.94 0.71 -8.96
CA VAL A 115 -2.83 1.48 -10.21
C VAL A 115 -2.57 0.56 -11.39
N PHE A 116 -1.91 -0.58 -11.15
CA PHE A 116 -1.83 -1.65 -12.13
C PHE A 116 -2.61 -2.86 -11.60
N ALA A 117 -3.92 -2.84 -11.70
CA ALA A 117 -4.75 -3.95 -11.26
C ALA A 117 -4.95 -5.00 -12.36
N GLY A 118 -5.02 -6.26 -11.97
CA GLY A 118 -5.54 -7.33 -12.81
C GLY A 118 -7.06 -7.31 -12.89
N ASN A 119 -7.61 -8.28 -13.60
CA ASN A 119 -9.03 -8.43 -13.88
C ASN A 119 -9.57 -9.80 -13.46
N LYS A 120 -8.85 -10.52 -12.58
CA LYS A 120 -9.28 -11.82 -12.12
C LYS A 120 -10.39 -11.67 -11.10
N THR A 121 -11.54 -12.21 -11.46
CA THR A 121 -12.76 -12.28 -10.65
C THR A 121 -12.63 -13.33 -9.54
N ALA A 122 -13.61 -13.36 -8.62
CA ALA A 122 -13.63 -14.32 -7.52
C ALA A 122 -13.47 -15.78 -8.00
N SER A 123 -12.73 -16.58 -7.22
CA SER A 123 -12.39 -17.99 -7.49
C SER A 123 -11.46 -18.23 -8.68
N GLN A 124 -10.99 -17.21 -9.40
CA GLN A 124 -9.94 -17.40 -10.40
C GLN A 124 -8.56 -17.55 -9.74
N ALA A 125 -7.69 -18.35 -10.37
CA ALA A 125 -6.35 -18.61 -9.84
C ALA A 125 -5.45 -17.38 -9.94
N CYS A 126 -4.72 -17.07 -8.89
CA CYS A 126 -3.85 -15.90 -8.79
C CYS A 126 -2.49 -16.27 -8.17
N GLN A 127 -1.47 -15.46 -8.43
CA GLN A 127 -0.18 -15.55 -7.74
C GLN A 127 0.05 -14.35 -6.79
N SER A 128 -0.63 -13.24 -7.05
CA SER A 128 -0.56 -12.03 -6.24
C SER A 128 -1.94 -11.39 -6.09
N THR A 129 -2.17 -10.69 -4.97
CA THR A 129 -3.41 -9.96 -4.69
C THR A 129 -3.78 -9.00 -5.81
N TYR A 130 -2.79 -8.38 -6.42
CA TYR A 130 -3.01 -7.35 -7.44
C TYR A 130 -3.39 -7.91 -8.81
N GLU A 131 -3.34 -9.23 -9.02
CA GLU A 131 -3.96 -9.85 -10.20
C GLU A 131 -5.49 -9.92 -10.09
N CYS A 132 -6.02 -9.84 -8.87
CA CYS A 132 -7.44 -9.87 -8.60
C CYS A 132 -8.07 -8.49 -8.84
N GLU A 133 -9.32 -8.49 -9.29
CA GLU A 133 -10.05 -7.24 -9.55
C GLU A 133 -10.50 -6.56 -8.26
N GLY A 134 -10.70 -5.23 -8.35
CA GLY A 134 -11.31 -4.46 -7.27
C GLY A 134 -10.54 -4.56 -5.96
N SER A 135 -11.21 -5.00 -4.89
CA SER A 135 -10.66 -5.18 -3.54
C SER A 135 -10.42 -6.65 -3.19
N LEU A 136 -10.52 -7.57 -4.16
CA LEU A 136 -10.25 -8.99 -3.93
C LEU A 136 -8.77 -9.19 -3.56
N ILE A 137 -8.51 -10.23 -2.77
CA ILE A 137 -7.17 -10.64 -2.38
C ILE A 137 -6.83 -12.00 -2.99
N CYS A 138 -5.55 -12.25 -3.21
CA CYS A 138 -5.08 -13.56 -3.60
C CYS A 138 -4.74 -14.34 -2.34
N ASP A 139 -5.60 -15.30 -2.00
CA ASP A 139 -5.40 -16.15 -0.83
C ASP A 139 -5.55 -17.61 -1.23
N LYS A 140 -4.62 -18.44 -0.76
CA LYS A 140 -4.56 -19.88 -1.09
C LYS A 140 -4.59 -20.17 -2.61
N GLY A 141 -4.05 -19.23 -3.41
CA GLY A 141 -3.96 -19.33 -4.87
C GLY A 141 -5.21 -18.90 -5.63
N PHE A 142 -6.22 -18.35 -4.95
CA PHE A 142 -7.47 -17.89 -5.58
C PHE A 142 -7.84 -16.47 -5.16
N CYS A 143 -8.46 -15.74 -6.09
CA CYS A 143 -9.04 -14.43 -5.78
C CYS A 143 -10.28 -14.60 -4.90
N ALA A 144 -10.32 -13.93 -3.77
CA ALA A 144 -11.43 -14.01 -2.82
C ALA A 144 -11.67 -12.69 -2.10
N GLU A 145 -12.87 -12.51 -1.57
CA GLU A 145 -13.17 -11.40 -0.69
C GLU A 145 -12.43 -11.57 0.64
N LYS A 146 -11.81 -10.49 1.13
CA LYS A 146 -11.17 -10.51 2.44
C LYS A 146 -12.25 -10.56 3.52
N VAL A 147 -12.29 -11.65 4.27
CA VAL A 147 -13.18 -11.85 5.42
C VAL A 147 -12.35 -12.02 6.68
N LEU A 148 -12.49 -11.08 7.61
CA LEU A 148 -11.83 -11.20 8.92
C LEU A 148 -12.50 -12.28 9.77
N ARG A 149 -11.69 -13.13 10.39
CA ARG A 149 -12.11 -14.23 11.25
C ARG A 149 -11.55 -14.03 12.66
N GLU A 150 -12.44 -14.07 13.64
CA GLU A 150 -12.08 -14.04 15.05
C GLU A 150 -11.35 -15.31 15.49
N ILE A 151 -10.74 -15.28 16.67
CA ILE A 151 -10.10 -16.45 17.29
C ILE A 151 -11.12 -17.61 17.39
N ASP A 152 -10.62 -18.83 17.22
CA ASP A 152 -11.39 -20.09 17.22
C ASP A 152 -12.38 -20.24 16.05
N LYS A 153 -12.35 -19.35 15.05
CA LYS A 153 -13.10 -19.52 13.80
C LYS A 153 -12.28 -20.24 12.73
N PRO A 154 -12.92 -21.06 11.87
CA PRO A 154 -12.24 -21.67 10.73
C PRO A 154 -11.65 -20.62 9.78
N CYS A 155 -10.46 -20.90 9.25
CA CYS A 155 -9.72 -20.03 8.34
C CYS A 155 -9.21 -20.76 7.09
N THR A 156 -9.76 -21.93 6.79
CA THR A 156 -9.39 -22.74 5.63
C THR A 156 -9.91 -22.17 4.31
N ASP A 157 -11.02 -21.42 4.35
CA ASP A 157 -11.64 -20.85 3.15
C ASP A 157 -10.73 -19.78 2.53
N ALA A 158 -10.72 -19.67 1.19
CA ALA A 158 -10.02 -18.58 0.51
C ALA A 158 -10.60 -17.23 0.93
N GLY A 159 -9.73 -16.28 1.25
CA GLY A 159 -10.11 -14.94 1.71
C GLY A 159 -10.33 -14.84 3.23
N ALA A 160 -10.35 -15.96 3.95
CA ALA A 160 -10.47 -15.96 5.41
C ALA A 160 -9.14 -15.59 6.08
N ILE A 161 -9.05 -14.35 6.58
CA ILE A 161 -7.88 -13.79 7.25
C ILE A 161 -8.18 -13.67 8.74
N CYS A 162 -7.26 -14.09 9.60
CA CYS A 162 -7.43 -13.94 11.04
C CYS A 162 -7.27 -12.48 11.46
N VAL A 163 -7.99 -12.07 12.50
CA VAL A 163 -7.83 -10.75 13.14
C VAL A 163 -6.39 -10.54 13.63
N ASP A 164 -6.03 -9.28 13.92
CA ASP A 164 -4.72 -8.91 14.45
C ASP A 164 -4.33 -9.75 15.67
N ASN A 165 -3.03 -10.00 15.83
CA ASN A 165 -2.49 -10.92 16.84
C ASN A 165 -3.05 -12.35 16.79
N ALA A 166 -3.66 -12.78 15.68
CA ALA A 166 -4.00 -14.18 15.40
C ALA A 166 -3.40 -14.66 14.07
N TYR A 167 -3.31 -15.98 13.91
CA TYR A 167 -2.81 -16.64 12.69
C TYR A 167 -3.59 -17.92 12.41
N CYS A 168 -3.61 -18.36 11.15
CA CYS A 168 -4.36 -19.54 10.72
C CYS A 168 -3.57 -20.83 10.99
N ALA A 169 -3.87 -21.52 12.09
CA ALA A 169 -3.12 -22.67 12.58
C ALA A 169 -3.90 -23.98 12.41
N ASP A 170 -3.20 -25.08 12.12
CA ASP A 170 -3.77 -26.42 12.23
C ASP A 170 -3.85 -26.82 13.72
N ARG A 171 -5.01 -27.32 14.14
CA ARG A 171 -5.26 -27.81 15.51
C ARG A 171 -5.44 -29.33 15.59
N GLY A 172 -5.05 -30.03 14.52
CA GLY A 172 -5.30 -31.45 14.33
C GLY A 172 -6.56 -31.69 13.51
N GLY A 173 -6.55 -32.75 12.69
CA GLY A 173 -7.71 -33.16 11.89
C GLY A 173 -7.86 -32.45 10.54
N GLY A 174 -6.87 -31.66 10.10
CA GLY A 174 -6.83 -31.06 8.76
C GLY A 174 -7.65 -29.78 8.59
N GLN A 175 -8.37 -29.34 9.62
CA GLN A 175 -9.05 -28.04 9.64
C GLN A 175 -8.21 -27.01 10.38
N LYS A 176 -8.07 -25.81 9.80
CA LYS A 176 -7.32 -24.71 10.40
C LYS A 176 -8.25 -23.68 11.05
N PHE A 177 -7.81 -23.15 12.17
CA PHE A 177 -8.53 -22.15 12.96
C PHE A 177 -7.63 -20.97 13.31
N CYS A 178 -8.24 -19.79 13.37
CA CYS A 178 -7.56 -18.61 13.88
C CYS A 178 -7.15 -18.83 15.34
N SER A 179 -5.86 -18.77 15.59
CA SER A 179 -5.24 -19.05 16.87
C SER A 179 -4.41 -17.84 17.31
N PRO A 180 -4.34 -17.54 18.61
CA PRO A 180 -3.58 -16.39 19.08
C PRO A 180 -2.08 -16.56 18.77
N LYS A 181 -1.43 -15.48 18.33
CA LYS A 181 0.02 -15.41 18.19
C LYS A 181 0.69 -15.53 19.56
N LYS A 182 1.95 -15.98 19.55
CA LYS A 182 2.71 -16.31 20.76
C LYS A 182 3.14 -15.06 21.53
N SER A 183 3.09 -15.15 22.86
CA SER A 183 3.49 -14.07 23.77
C SER A 183 4.98 -14.15 24.07
N LYS A 184 5.53 -13.11 24.69
CA LYS A 184 6.95 -13.06 25.08
C LYS A 184 7.34 -14.28 25.92
N GLY A 185 8.45 -14.91 25.57
CA GLY A 185 8.98 -16.12 26.21
C GLY A 185 8.47 -17.44 25.63
N ASP A 186 7.37 -17.43 24.86
CA ASP A 186 6.88 -18.62 24.18
C ASP A 186 7.81 -19.04 23.04
N ILE A 187 7.84 -20.34 22.72
CA ILE A 187 8.54 -20.87 21.55
C ILE A 187 7.82 -20.42 20.28
N CYS A 188 8.59 -19.98 19.29
CA CYS A 188 8.10 -19.55 17.99
C CYS A 188 8.85 -20.25 16.86
N THR A 189 8.19 -20.36 15.72
CA THR A 189 8.73 -20.91 14.47
C THR A 189 8.13 -20.11 13.31
N PRO A 190 8.58 -20.31 12.05
CA PRO A 190 7.95 -19.68 10.89
C PRO A 190 6.43 -19.92 10.79
N ASP A 191 5.95 -21.09 11.23
CA ASP A 191 4.53 -21.45 11.24
C ASP A 191 3.80 -21.06 12.54
N VAL A 192 4.54 -20.60 13.55
CA VAL A 192 4.03 -20.24 14.88
C VAL A 192 4.56 -18.86 15.25
N PRO A 193 3.92 -17.79 14.74
CA PRO A 193 4.41 -16.43 14.87
C PRO A 193 4.18 -15.84 16.27
N CYS A 194 5.05 -14.89 16.63
CA CYS A 194 4.89 -14.04 17.80
C CYS A 194 3.85 -12.95 17.56
N LYS A 195 3.34 -12.34 18.63
CA LYS A 195 2.57 -11.09 18.54
C LYS A 195 3.32 -10.02 17.75
N ASP A 196 2.58 -9.09 17.16
CA ASP A 196 3.09 -8.16 16.16
C ASP A 196 4.10 -7.13 16.72
N ASP A 197 4.16 -6.97 18.04
CA ASP A 197 5.12 -6.16 18.79
C ASP A 197 6.41 -6.92 19.16
N LEU A 198 6.50 -8.21 18.85
CA LEU A 198 7.61 -9.10 19.17
C LEU A 198 8.30 -9.63 17.90
N ARG A 199 9.51 -10.17 18.07
CA ARG A 199 10.25 -10.91 17.02
C ARG A 199 10.52 -12.34 17.46
N CYS A 200 10.78 -13.22 16.48
CA CYS A 200 11.07 -14.63 16.73
C CYS A 200 12.56 -14.96 16.58
N THR A 201 13.21 -15.39 17.66
CA THR A 201 14.60 -15.89 17.65
C THR A 201 14.69 -17.35 18.14
N GLY A 202 13.63 -18.13 17.88
CA GLY A 202 13.36 -19.43 18.51
C GLY A 202 12.45 -19.33 19.75
N THR A 203 12.44 -18.16 20.38
CA THR A 203 11.41 -17.71 21.31
C THR A 203 10.98 -16.28 20.98
N CYS A 204 9.78 -15.91 21.41
CA CYS A 204 9.28 -14.56 21.23
C CYS A 204 9.97 -13.59 22.18
N VAL A 205 10.66 -12.61 21.62
CA VAL A 205 11.39 -11.57 22.35
C VAL A 205 11.03 -10.20 21.81
N ASP A 206 11.40 -9.15 22.55
CA ASP A 206 11.16 -7.79 22.09
C ASP A 206 11.90 -7.52 20.77
N LYS A 207 11.28 -6.72 19.91
CA LYS A 207 11.96 -6.13 18.74
C LYS A 207 13.12 -5.25 19.21
N VAL A 208 14.18 -5.17 18.41
CA VAL A 208 15.36 -4.38 18.74
C VAL A 208 15.20 -2.91 18.36
N GLY A 209 15.79 -2.03 19.16
CA GLY A 209 15.80 -0.60 18.89
C GLY A 209 16.83 -0.19 17.82
N PRO A 210 17.00 1.13 17.63
CA PRO A 210 18.00 1.68 16.70
C PRO A 210 19.41 1.14 17.00
N GLY A 211 20.12 0.73 15.95
CA GLY A 211 21.46 0.15 16.03
C GLY A 211 21.52 -1.27 16.58
N GLY A 212 20.39 -1.94 16.79
CA GLY A 212 20.34 -3.35 17.20
C GLY A 212 20.42 -4.30 16.01
N ASP A 213 20.99 -5.49 16.24
CA ASP A 213 21.15 -6.53 15.22
C ASP A 213 19.80 -7.02 14.67
N CYS A 214 19.72 -7.12 13.36
CA CYS A 214 18.54 -7.58 12.63
C CYS A 214 18.90 -8.41 11.41
N THR A 215 17.94 -9.22 11.00
CA THR A 215 17.98 -9.98 9.74
C THR A 215 16.90 -9.51 8.77
N VAL A 216 15.75 -9.09 9.31
CA VAL A 216 14.59 -8.61 8.58
C VAL A 216 13.95 -7.43 9.32
N ASP A 217 13.14 -6.64 8.62
CA ASP A 217 12.46 -5.47 9.20
C ASP A 217 11.55 -5.84 10.39
N ALA A 218 10.99 -7.07 10.39
CA ALA A 218 10.20 -7.59 11.50
C ALA A 218 10.98 -7.71 12.82
N ASP A 219 12.31 -7.70 12.79
CA ASP A 219 13.15 -7.68 13.98
C ASP A 219 13.18 -6.31 14.66
N CYS A 220 12.82 -5.24 13.92
CA CYS A 220 13.07 -3.87 14.30
C CYS A 220 11.87 -3.18 14.93
N GLY A 221 12.12 -2.42 16.00
CA GLY A 221 11.12 -1.64 16.71
C GLY A 221 10.70 -0.37 15.96
N THR A 222 9.64 0.27 16.44
CA THR A 222 9.00 1.43 15.78
C THR A 222 9.92 2.66 15.65
N LEU A 223 10.92 2.80 16.51
CA LEU A 223 11.90 3.89 16.45
C LEU A 223 12.98 3.71 15.37
N ALA A 224 13.08 2.54 14.75
CA ALA A 224 14.04 2.24 13.70
C ALA A 224 13.55 1.02 12.90
N PRO A 225 12.40 1.11 12.20
CA PRO A 225 11.64 -0.06 11.75
C PRO A 225 12.26 -0.81 10.57
N TYR A 226 13.43 -0.37 10.07
CA TYR A 226 14.05 -0.93 8.88
C TYR A 226 15.36 -1.62 9.21
N CYS A 227 15.51 -2.86 8.75
CA CYS A 227 16.75 -3.62 8.83
C CYS A 227 17.64 -3.33 7.63
N GLU A 228 18.69 -2.54 7.84
CA GLU A 228 19.61 -2.19 6.77
C GLU A 228 20.44 -3.39 6.34
N GLN A 229 20.29 -3.77 5.08
CA GLN A 229 20.89 -4.99 4.56
C GLN A 229 22.42 -4.94 4.53
N SER A 230 23.02 -3.76 4.37
CA SER A 230 24.47 -3.59 4.34
C SER A 230 25.12 -3.67 5.73
N THR A 231 24.46 -3.16 6.77
CA THR A 231 25.01 -3.11 8.13
C THR A 231 24.44 -4.20 9.04
N LYS A 232 23.28 -4.78 8.71
CA LYS A 232 22.50 -5.71 9.55
C LYS A 232 22.05 -5.12 10.88
N HIS A 233 21.77 -3.83 10.89
CA HIS A 233 21.25 -3.12 12.06
C HIS A 233 19.95 -2.37 11.76
N CYS A 234 19.09 -2.27 12.76
CA CYS A 234 17.86 -1.50 12.70
C CYS A 234 18.15 -0.01 12.64
N GLN A 235 17.58 0.69 11.66
CA GLN A 235 17.74 2.12 11.52
C GLN A 235 16.50 2.76 10.90
N GLN A 236 16.55 4.09 10.79
CA GLN A 236 15.58 4.85 10.02
C GLN A 236 15.79 4.59 8.54
N LYS A 237 14.71 4.33 7.80
CA LYS A 237 14.76 3.92 6.39
C LYS A 237 15.45 4.96 5.50
N TYR A 238 15.14 6.24 5.70
CA TYR A 238 15.63 7.32 4.84
C TYR A 238 16.67 8.19 5.54
N GLN A 239 17.89 7.66 5.65
CA GLN A 239 19.07 8.42 6.06
C GLN A 239 20.16 8.34 4.99
N ALA A 240 20.96 9.39 4.84
CA ALA A 240 22.08 9.40 3.91
C ALA A 240 23.00 8.19 4.12
N GLY A 241 23.44 7.55 3.03
CA GLY A 241 24.28 6.34 3.07
C GLY A 241 23.51 5.02 3.16
N THR A 242 22.21 5.04 3.46
CA THR A 242 21.36 3.83 3.46
C THR A 242 21.15 3.27 2.05
N THR A 243 20.87 1.98 1.95
CA THR A 243 20.50 1.36 0.67
C THR A 243 19.23 1.98 0.09
N ALA A 244 18.28 2.37 0.95
CA ALA A 244 17.09 3.09 0.53
C ALA A 244 17.44 4.41 -0.14
N CYS A 245 18.26 5.28 0.48
CA CYS A 245 18.61 6.57 -0.12
C CYS A 245 19.40 6.46 -1.42
N LYS A 246 20.20 5.41 -1.62
CA LYS A 246 20.84 5.14 -2.92
C LYS A 246 19.82 4.90 -4.03
N ALA A 247 18.68 4.28 -3.72
CA ALA A 247 17.57 4.11 -4.67
C ALA A 247 16.86 5.43 -5.02
N PHE A 248 17.09 6.50 -4.25
CA PHE A 248 16.63 7.87 -4.51
C PHE A 248 17.74 8.76 -5.09
N GLY A 249 18.88 8.20 -5.53
CA GLY A 249 19.99 9.00 -6.06
C GLY A 249 20.82 9.72 -5.00
N GLY A 250 20.72 9.29 -3.74
CA GLY A 250 21.63 9.68 -2.66
C GLY A 250 22.94 8.86 -2.66
N PRO A 251 23.94 9.29 -1.88
CA PRO A 251 25.22 8.60 -1.73
C PRO A 251 25.12 7.30 -0.91
#